data_AF-A0A931MCW7-F1
#
_entry.id   AF-A0A931MCW7-F1
#
_cell.length_a   1.000
_cell.length_b   1.000
_cell.length_c   1.000
_cell.angle_alpha   90.00
_cell.angle_beta   90.00
_cell.angle_gamma   90.00
#
_symmetry.space_group_name_H-M   'P 1'
#
loop_
_entity.id
_entity.type
_entity.pdbx_description
1 polymer ?
#
loop_
_entity_poly.entity_id
_entity_poly.type
_entity_poly.pdbx_seq_one_letter_code
_entity_poly.pdbx_strand_id
1 'polypeptide(L)' 'MFKKEAKFMLYVLLVPIMLGVLGALIVPRLFNSGCKNAIIKEILSPDQKRKIVVFARDCGATTGYSTQVSLISIKVK' A
#
# COMPACT_ATOMS: atom_id res chain seq x y z
N MET A 1 21.12 4.01 46.32
CA MET A 1 20.43 2.74 46.06
C MET A 1 19.25 2.88 45.07
N PHE A 2 18.35 3.85 45.21
CA PHE A 2 17.13 3.96 44.39
C PHE A 2 17.27 4.34 42.89
N LYS A 3 18.39 4.92 42.44
CA LYS A 3 18.54 5.40 41.05
C LYS A 3 18.62 4.27 40.01
N LYS A 4 19.14 3.08 40.38
CA LYS A 4 19.24 1.93 39.47
C LYS A 4 17.89 1.25 39.28
N GLU A 5 17.17 1.02 40.38
CA GLU A 5 15.82 0.47 40.38
C GLU A 5 14.82 1.39 39.65
N ALA A 6 14.93 2.71 39.84
CA ALA A 6 14.07 3.66 39.13
C ALA A 6 14.30 3.65 37.61
N LYS A 7 15.55 3.52 37.16
CA LYS A 7 15.87 3.38 35.72
C LYS A 7 15.35 2.04 35.18
N PHE A 8 15.50 0.96 35.94
CA PHE A 8 14.99 -0.35 35.57
C PHE A 8 13.47 -0.32 35.38
N MET A 9 12.73 0.22 36.35
CA MET A 9 11.28 0.39 36.27
C MET A 9 10.86 1.28 35.08
N LEU A 10 11.63 2.35 34.81
CA LEU A 10 11.39 3.22 33.67
C LEU A 10 11.59 2.51 32.33
N TYR A 11 12.63 1.69 32.18
CA TYR A 11 12.86 0.90 30.97
C TYR A 11 11.77 -0.17 30.77
N VAL A 12 11.35 -0.83 31.85
CA VAL A 12 10.25 -1.81 31.82
C VAL A 12 8.96 -1.19 31.30
N LEU A 13 8.71 0.09 31.60
CA LEU A 13 7.55 0.83 31.08
C LEU A 13 7.77 1.31 29.64
N LEU A 14 8.90 1.96 29.34
CA LEU A 14 9.10 2.68 28.08
C LEU A 14 9.46 1.77 26.90
N VAL A 15 10.21 0.69 27.11
CA VAL A 15 10.64 -0.21 26.04
C VAL A 15 9.47 -0.90 25.33
N PRO A 16 8.49 -1.53 26.03
CA PRO A 16 7.37 -2.15 25.34
C PRO A 16 6.46 -1.14 24.63
N ILE A 17 6.30 0.07 25.18
CA ILE A 17 5.56 1.16 24.54
C ILE A 17 6.27 1.57 23.25
N MET A 18 7.59 1.77 23.30
CA MET A 18 8.38 2.10 22.12
C MET A 18 8.32 1.01 21.06
N LEU A 19 8.44 -0.27 21.45
CA LEU A 19 8.28 -1.40 20.54
C LEU A 19 6.88 -1.47 19.94
N GLY A 20 5.84 -1.22 20.73
CA GLY A 20 4.45 -1.17 20.28
C GLY A 20 4.21 -0.05 19.26
N VAL A 21 4.74 1.16 19.51
CA VAL A 21 4.66 2.30 18.59
C VAL A 21 5.43 2.02 17.30
N LEU A 22 6.66 1.50 17.40
CA LEU A 22 7.45 1.08 16.24
C LEU A 22 6.71 0.02 15.41
N GLY A 23 6.16 -1.00 16.07
CA GLY A 23 5.35 -2.02 15.41
C GLY A 23 4.13 -1.44 14.70
N ALA A 24 3.37 -0.56 15.36
CA ALA A 24 2.20 0.09 14.78
C ALA A 24 2.53 0.97 13.57
N LEU A 25 3.71 1.57 13.51
CA LEU A 25 4.15 2.40 12.37
C LEU A 25 4.71 1.56 11.21
N ILE A 26 5.36 0.44 11.50
CA ILE A 26 6.10 -0.37 10.52
C ILE A 26 5.21 -1.45 9.90
N VAL A 27 4.43 -2.17 10.71
CA VAL A 27 3.63 -3.33 10.27
C VAL A 27 2.63 -2.96 9.16
N PRO A 28 1.82 -1.89 9.26
CA PRO A 28 0.88 -1.54 8.20
C PRO A 28 1.56 -1.18 6.88
N ARG A 29 2.81 -0.70 6.90
CA ARG A 29 3.57 -0.35 5.70
C ARG A 29 4.13 -1.60 5.00
N LEU A 30 4.60 -2.57 5.77
CA LEU A 30 5.08 -3.86 5.25
C LEU A 30 3.95 -4.70 4.67
N PHE A 31 2.79 -4.70 5.34
CA PHE A 31 1.61 -5.44 4.94
C PHE A 31 0.58 -4.56 4.23
N ASN A 32 1.01 -3.46 3.61
CA ASN A 32 0.13 -2.65 2.76
C ASN A 32 -0.16 -3.41 1.47
N SER A 33 -0.96 -4.47 1.56
CA SER A 33 -1.54 -5.22 0.45
C SER A 33 -2.69 -4.44 -0.18
N GLY A 34 -2.52 -3.12 -0.31
CA GLY A 34 -3.46 -2.31 -1.08
C GLY A 34 -3.55 -2.86 -2.50
N CYS A 35 -4.74 -2.78 -3.08
CA CYS A 35 -4.96 -3.21 -4.45
C CYS A 35 -4.04 -2.46 -5.41
N LYS A 36 -3.26 -3.21 -6.18
CA LYS A 36 -2.39 -2.68 -7.24
C LYS A 36 -3.11 -2.85 -8.58
N ASN A 37 -3.04 -1.81 -9.41
CA ASN A 37 -3.47 -1.88 -10.79
C ASN A 37 -2.22 -1.91 -11.69
N ALA A 38 -2.05 -2.94 -12.51
CA ALA A 38 -0.96 -3.05 -13.47
C ALA A 38 -1.50 -2.96 -14.90
N ILE A 39 -1.04 -1.97 -15.66
CA ILE A 39 -1.46 -1.79 -17.06
C ILE A 39 -0.84 -2.91 -17.91
N ILE A 40 -1.70 -3.62 -18.64
CA ILE A 40 -1.31 -4.71 -19.55
C ILE A 40 -1.18 -4.16 -20.96
N LYS A 41 -2.13 -3.32 -21.40
CA LYS A 41 -2.17 -2.78 -22.75
C LYS A 41 -2.93 -1.47 -22.83
N GLU A 42 -2.45 -0.59 -23.69
CA GLU A 42 -3.19 0.60 -24.12
C GLU A 42 -3.43 0.54 -25.63
N ILE A 43 -4.63 0.96 -26.07
CA ILE A 43 -5.01 1.01 -27.48
C ILE A 43 -5.66 2.36 -27.74
N LEU A 44 -5.08 3.13 -28.67
CA LEU A 44 -5.63 4.40 -29.12
C LEU A 44 -6.78 4.17 -30.10
N SER A 45 -7.79 5.03 -30.03
CA SER A 45 -8.77 5.12 -31.11
C SER A 45 -8.10 5.69 -32.38
N PRO A 46 -8.60 5.35 -33.59
CA PRO A 46 -8.02 5.86 -34.84
C PRO A 46 -7.97 7.40 -34.92
N ASP A 47 -8.94 8.08 -34.30
CA ASP A 47 -9.04 9.53 -34.21
C ASP A 47 -8.25 10.14 -33.04
N GLN A 48 -7.57 9.30 -32.23
CA GLN A 48 -6.75 9.69 -31.08
C GLN A 48 -7.48 10.50 -29.99
N LYS A 49 -8.81 10.46 -29.95
CA LYS A 49 -9.60 11.16 -28.90
C LYS A 49 -9.86 10.30 -27.68
N ARG A 50 -9.74 8.99 -27.80
CA ARG A 50 -10.01 8.02 -26.74
C ARG A 50 -8.92 6.96 -26.71
N LYS A 51 -8.76 6.33 -25.55
CA LYS A 51 -7.96 5.11 -25.42
C LYS A 51 -8.65 4.09 -24.55
N ILE A 52 -8.42 2.83 -24.89
CA ILE A 52 -8.74 1.69 -24.05
C ILE A 52 -7.50 1.39 -23.21
N VAL A 53 -7.67 1.24 -21.91
CA VAL A 53 -6.64 0.78 -20.98
C VAL A 53 -7.10 -0.56 -20.41
N VAL A 54 -6.37 -1.61 -20.74
CA VAL A 54 -6.53 -2.95 -20.16
C VAL A 54 -5.55 -3.06 -19.00
N PHE A 55 -6.05 -3.37 -17.81
CA PHE A 55 -5.23 -3.48 -16.62
C PHE A 55 -5.68 -4.64 -15.74
N ALA A 56 -4.72 -5.21 -15.03
CA ALA A 56 -4.93 -6.17 -13.96
C ALA A 56 -5.12 -5.44 -12.64
N ARG A 57 -6.12 -5.83 -11.86
CA ARG A 57 -6.21 -5.49 -10.44
C ARG A 57 -5.82 -6.70 -9.62
N ASP A 58 -4.83 -6.51 -8.75
CA ASP A 58 -4.35 -7.51 -7.80
C ASP A 58 -4.41 -6.94 -6.39
N CYS A 59 -5.26 -7.54 -5.54
CA CYS A 59 -5.42 -7.18 -4.13
C CYS A 59 -4.84 -8.26 -3.19
N GLY A 60 -4.06 -9.20 -3.72
CA GLY A 60 -3.37 -10.25 -2.98
C GLY A 60 -4.00 -11.64 -3.10
N ALA A 61 -3.40 -12.59 -2.38
CA ALA A 61 -3.60 -14.03 -2.56
C ALA A 61 -5.05 -14.52 -2.36
N THR A 62 -5.86 -13.82 -1.56
CA THR A 62 -7.22 -14.25 -1.21
C THR A 62 -8.32 -13.62 -2.07
N THR A 63 -7.99 -12.56 -2.82
CA THR A 63 -8.94 -11.83 -3.69
C THR A 63 -8.73 -12.10 -5.17
N GLY A 64 -7.57 -12.67 -5.54
CA GLY A 64 -7.29 -13.14 -6.89
C GLY A 64 -7.02 -12.03 -7.90
N TYR A 65 -6.61 -12.42 -9.09
CA TYR A 65 -6.29 -11.53 -10.20
C TYR A 65 -7.56 -11.23 -11.02
N SER A 66 -7.85 -9.94 -11.27
CA SER A 66 -9.01 -9.51 -12.07
C SER A 66 -8.57 -8.63 -13.22
N THR A 67 -8.87 -9.02 -14.46
CA THR A 67 -8.61 -8.19 -15.66
C THR A 67 -9.78 -7.26 -15.90
N GLN A 68 -9.48 -5.97 -16.11
CA GLN A 68 -10.46 -4.92 -16.34
C GLN A 68 -10.08 -4.10 -17.57
N VAL A 69 -11.08 -3.44 -18.15
CA VAL A 69 -10.95 -2.62 -19.34
C VAL A 69 -11.66 -1.29 -19.11
N SER A 70 -10.95 -0.19 -19.30
CA SER A 70 -11.52 1.16 -19.20
C SER A 70 -11.37 1.91 -20.51
N LEU A 71 -12.45 2.54 -20.98
CA LEU A 71 -12.42 3.51 -22.08
C LEU A 71 -12.32 4.92 -21.50
N ILE A 72 -11.27 5.65 -21.83
CA ILE A 72 -11.04 7.01 -21.32
C ILE A 72 -10.79 8.00 -22.46
N SER A 73 -11.27 9.23 -22.28
CA SER A 73 -10.98 10.35 -23.18
C SER A 73 -9.55 10.85 -22.96
N ILE A 74 -8.86 11.20 -24.04
CA ILE A 74 -7.53 11.78 -23.98
C ILE A 74 -7.70 13.29 -23.82
N LYS A 75 -7.33 13.81 -22.65
CA LYS A 75 -7.17 15.26 -22.48
C LYS A 75 -5.81 15.65 -23.05
N VAL A 76 -5.83 16.25 -24.24
CA VAL A 76 -4.67 16.99 -24.75
C VAL A 76 -4.57 18.26 -23.92
N LYS A 77 -3.44 18.43 -23.24
CA LYS A 77 -3.13 19.64 -22.46
C LYS A 77 -2.64 20.73 -23.39
#